data_AF-A0A968ZAB3-F1
#
_entry.id   AF-A0A968ZAB3-F1
#
_cell.length_a   1.000
_cell.length_b   1.000
_cell.length_c   1.000
_cell.angle_alpha   90.00
_cell.angle_beta   90.00
_cell.angle_gamma   90.00
#
_symmetry.space_group_name_H-M   'P 1'
#
loop_
_entity.id
_entity.type
_entity.pdbx_description
1 polymer ?
#
loop_
_entity_poly.entity_id
_entity_poly.type
_entity_poly.pdbx_seq_one_letter_code
_entity_poly.pdbx_strand_id
1 'polypeptide(L)'
;MPNLLSATGCVNTQNPAQPANGLIPYEPAAPFWSDNATKERWLAVPNSTSIGVGSDGDFGLPNGTVLMKHFRLGGNLIETRLFMRHPDGDWAGYTYEWNEQGSDAALLPAGKVKDLGAARRGRTRADRNASSVTLPRPVARWA
;
A
#
# COMPACT_ATOMS: atom_id res chain seq x y z
N MET A 1 -5.64 12.83 7.02
CA MET A 1 -4.83 12.18 5.95
C MET A 1 -5.17 12.84 4.61
N PRO A 2 -4.19 13.16 3.74
CA PRO A 2 -4.46 13.80 2.44
C PRO A 2 -5.27 12.92 1.48
N ASN A 3 -6.09 13.56 0.63
CA ASN A 3 -6.94 12.86 -0.34
C ASN A 3 -6.17 12.23 -1.50
N LEU A 4 -4.99 12.74 -1.85
CA LEU A 4 -4.14 12.22 -2.92
C LEU A 4 -2.88 11.58 -2.34
N LEU A 5 -2.43 10.47 -2.93
CA LEU A 5 -1.23 9.76 -2.52
C LEU A 5 0.02 10.63 -2.72
N SER A 6 0.11 11.36 -3.83
CA SER A 6 1.19 12.31 -4.12
C SER A 6 1.37 13.39 -3.03
N ALA A 7 0.30 13.73 -2.31
CA ALA A 7 0.32 14.74 -1.25
C ALA A 7 0.76 14.20 0.13
N THR A 8 1.05 12.89 0.24
CA THR A 8 1.38 12.25 1.53
C THR A 8 2.84 12.36 1.93
N GLY A 9 3.73 12.66 0.98
CA GLY A 9 5.18 12.59 1.16
C GLY A 9 5.74 11.16 1.19
N CYS A 10 4.91 10.12 1.07
CA CYS A 10 5.37 8.71 1.04
C CYS A 10 5.83 8.25 -0.35
N VAL A 11 5.55 9.02 -1.39
CA VAL A 11 5.87 8.71 -2.78
C VAL A 11 6.62 9.87 -3.43
N ASN A 12 7.30 9.62 -4.53
CA ASN A 12 7.89 10.67 -5.33
C ASN A 12 6.78 11.57 -5.91
N THR A 13 6.84 12.88 -5.65
CA THR A 13 5.79 13.82 -6.05
C THR A 13 5.63 13.99 -7.56
N GLN A 14 6.69 13.73 -8.34
CA GLN A 14 6.68 13.78 -9.80
C GLN A 14 6.32 12.43 -10.43
N ASN A 15 6.53 11.34 -9.70
CA ASN A 15 6.16 9.99 -10.13
C ASN A 15 5.64 9.19 -8.93
N PRO A 16 4.35 9.32 -8.56
CA PRO A 16 3.78 8.67 -7.39
C PRO A 16 3.88 7.14 -7.38
N ALA A 17 4.21 6.51 -8.53
CA ALA A 17 4.41 5.07 -8.65
C ALA A 17 5.76 4.60 -8.09
N GLN A 18 6.61 5.56 -7.68
CA GLN A 18 7.89 5.33 -7.04
C GLN A 18 7.85 5.81 -5.58
N PRO A 19 8.54 5.14 -4.66
CA PRO A 19 8.64 5.59 -3.28
C PRO A 19 9.33 6.96 -3.19
N ALA A 20 9.04 7.71 -2.13
CA ALA A 20 9.83 8.89 -1.80
C ALA A 20 11.27 8.50 -1.42
N ASN A 21 12.20 9.44 -1.56
CA ASN A 21 13.60 9.22 -1.17
C ASN A 21 13.70 8.88 0.33
N GLY A 22 14.57 7.93 0.66
CA GLY A 22 14.81 7.50 2.05
C GLY A 22 13.87 6.40 2.55
N LEU A 23 12.86 5.99 1.77
CA LEU A 23 12.08 4.80 2.07
C LEU A 23 12.93 3.53 1.86
N ILE A 24 12.91 2.65 2.86
CA ILE A 24 13.72 1.43 2.89
C ILE A 24 12.88 0.29 2.28
N PRO A 25 13.28 -0.29 1.13
CA PRO A 25 12.57 -1.44 0.56
C PRO A 25 12.76 -2.68 1.44
N TYR A 26 11.72 -3.50 1.57
CA TYR A 26 11.81 -4.79 2.26
C TYR A 26 10.87 -5.82 1.67
N GLU A 27 11.17 -7.09 1.90
CA GLU A 27 10.27 -8.22 1.64
C GLU A 27 10.10 -9.06 2.92
N PRO A 28 8.87 -9.51 3.24
CA PRO A 28 8.67 -10.47 4.32
C PRO A 28 9.37 -11.80 3.99
N ALA A 29 9.96 -12.45 4.99
CA ALA A 29 10.58 -13.77 4.83
C ALA A 29 9.60 -14.84 4.33
N ALA A 30 8.32 -14.72 4.70
CA ALA A 30 7.22 -15.58 4.25
C ALA A 30 6.16 -14.75 3.50
N PRO A 31 6.26 -14.60 2.17
CA PRO A 31 5.31 -13.80 1.40
C PRO A 31 3.97 -14.53 1.24
N PHE A 32 2.86 -13.81 1.48
CA PHE A 32 1.51 -14.33 1.24
C PHE A 32 1.09 -14.20 -0.23
N TRP A 33 0.48 -15.28 -0.75
CA TRP A 33 -0.20 -15.27 -2.04
C TRP A 33 -1.43 -14.35 -2.00
N SER A 34 -1.72 -13.66 -3.10
CA SER A 34 -2.93 -12.82 -3.23
C SER A 34 -3.35 -12.71 -4.68
N ASP A 35 -3.93 -13.77 -5.24
CA ASP A 35 -4.58 -13.73 -6.56
C ASP A 35 -3.69 -13.12 -7.67
N ASN A 36 -2.43 -13.55 -7.73
CA ASN A 36 -1.39 -13.03 -8.65
C ASN A 36 -1.03 -11.54 -8.50
N ALA A 37 -1.50 -10.85 -7.45
CA ALA A 37 -1.07 -9.49 -7.17
C ALA A 37 0.36 -9.47 -6.59
N THR A 38 1.25 -8.79 -7.30
CA THR A 38 2.59 -8.49 -6.81
C THR A 38 2.52 -7.34 -5.81
N LYS A 39 3.44 -7.35 -4.84
CA LYS A 39 3.47 -6.40 -3.74
C LYS A 39 4.87 -5.87 -3.60
N GLU A 40 5.00 -4.56 -3.65
CA GLU A 40 6.25 -3.87 -3.37
C GLU A 40 6.05 -3.14 -2.04
N ARG A 41 7.05 -3.19 -1.15
CA ARG A 41 6.90 -2.67 0.21
C ARG A 41 8.09 -1.83 0.62
N TRP A 42 7.76 -0.81 1.38
CA TRP A 42 8.73 0.13 1.92
C TRP A 42 8.42 0.48 3.37
N LEU A 43 9.47 0.79 4.10
CA LEU A 43 9.43 1.29 5.45
C LEU A 43 10.01 2.70 5.48
N ALA A 44 9.22 3.66 5.95
CA ALA A 44 9.69 5.00 6.29
C ALA A 44 9.90 5.07 7.80
N VAL A 45 11.11 5.43 8.22
CA VAL A 45 11.45 5.70 9.62
C VAL A 45 11.76 7.19 9.75
N PRO A 46 11.02 7.93 10.60
CA PRO A 46 11.25 9.36 10.76
C PRO A 46 12.62 9.65 11.39
N ASN A 47 13.12 10.87 11.18
CA ASN A 47 14.29 11.44 11.85
C ASN A 47 15.62 10.68 11.68
N SER A 48 15.72 9.78 10.69
CA SER A 48 16.92 8.94 10.49
C SER A 48 17.32 8.15 11.74
N THR A 49 16.34 7.78 12.58
CA THR A 49 16.59 7.03 13.81
C THR A 49 16.72 5.54 13.56
N SER A 50 17.43 4.85 14.45
CA SER A 50 17.50 3.39 14.49
C SER A 50 16.19 2.77 14.98
N ILE A 51 15.84 1.60 14.46
CA ILE A 51 14.79 0.75 15.04
C ILE A 51 15.43 -0.16 16.08
N GLY A 52 14.89 -0.15 17.30
CA GLY A 52 15.28 -1.12 18.34
C GLY A 52 14.57 -2.45 18.16
N VAL A 53 15.20 -3.53 18.64
CA VAL A 53 14.57 -4.86 18.75
C VAL A 53 14.37 -5.14 20.24
N GLY A 54 13.12 -5.39 20.63
CA GLY A 54 12.76 -5.76 21.99
C GLY A 54 13.28 -7.14 22.38
N SER A 55 13.23 -7.46 23.68
CA SER A 55 13.63 -8.78 24.18
C SER A 55 12.74 -9.93 23.67
N ASP A 56 11.55 -9.60 23.19
CA ASP A 56 10.58 -10.48 22.52
C ASP A 56 10.87 -10.66 21.02
N GLY A 57 11.83 -9.89 20.46
CA GLY A 57 12.14 -9.89 19.03
C GLY A 57 11.34 -8.90 18.21
N ASP A 58 10.41 -8.15 18.82
CA ASP A 58 9.57 -7.19 18.12
C ASP A 58 10.31 -5.88 17.85
N PHE A 59 9.94 -5.22 16.75
CA PHE A 59 10.52 -3.93 16.38
C PHE A 59 9.85 -2.78 17.13
N GLY A 60 10.66 -2.02 17.87
CA GLY A 60 10.29 -0.74 18.47
C GLY A 60 10.26 0.36 17.42
N LEU A 61 9.21 0.40 16.60
CA LEU A 61 9.04 1.40 15.54
C LEU A 61 8.64 2.75 16.15
N PRO A 62 9.37 3.86 15.89
CA PRO A 62 9.03 5.16 16.46
C PRO A 62 7.70 5.72 15.92
N ASN A 63 7.11 6.67 16.66
CA ASN A 63 5.94 7.41 16.19
C ASN A 63 6.31 8.15 14.89
N GLY A 64 5.44 8.10 13.90
CA GLY A 64 5.66 8.60 12.54
C GLY A 64 6.18 7.55 11.56
N THR A 65 6.45 6.31 11.98
CA THR A 65 6.79 5.23 11.05
C THR A 65 5.63 4.94 10.10
N VAL A 66 5.94 4.71 8.81
CA VAL A 66 4.96 4.30 7.80
C VAL A 66 5.42 3.04 7.10
N LEU A 67 4.56 2.04 7.04
CA LEU A 67 4.70 0.89 6.17
C LEU A 67 3.85 1.15 4.93
N MET A 68 4.51 1.31 3.78
CA MET A 68 3.85 1.50 2.49
C MET A 68 3.86 0.19 1.69
N LYS A 69 2.75 -0.09 1.01
CA LYS A 69 2.63 -1.23 0.09
C LYS A 69 1.97 -0.78 -1.20
N HIS A 70 2.60 -1.07 -2.34
CA HIS A 70 1.94 -1.03 -3.63
C HIS A 70 1.43 -2.42 -3.99
N PHE A 71 0.20 -2.51 -4.47
CA PHE A 71 -0.36 -3.72 -5.05
C PHE A 71 -0.49 -3.54 -6.56
N ARG A 72 0.11 -4.45 -7.31
CA ARG A 72 0.00 -4.49 -8.76
C ARG A 72 -0.68 -5.75 -9.23
N LEU A 73 -1.49 -5.64 -10.27
CA LEU A 73 -2.07 -6.77 -10.97
C LEU A 73 -1.76 -6.63 -12.46
N GLY A 74 -1.14 -7.66 -13.05
CA GLY A 74 -0.71 -7.60 -14.45
C GLY A 74 0.27 -6.46 -14.76
N GLY A 75 1.02 -5.98 -13.75
CA GLY A 75 1.95 -4.84 -13.87
C GLY A 75 1.34 -3.47 -13.53
N ASN A 76 0.01 -3.35 -13.55
CA ASN A 76 -0.69 -2.10 -13.29
C ASN A 76 -0.84 -1.86 -11.78
N LEU A 77 -0.61 -0.62 -11.33
CA LEU A 77 -0.90 -0.21 -9.96
C LEU A 77 -2.42 -0.16 -9.75
N ILE A 78 -2.88 -0.86 -8.73
CA ILE A 78 -4.30 -0.93 -8.37
C ILE A 78 -4.55 -0.21 -7.06
N GLU A 79 -3.68 -0.45 -6.08
CA GLU A 79 -3.88 -0.01 -4.72
C GLU A 79 -2.56 0.38 -4.06
N THR A 80 -2.61 1.36 -3.18
CA THR A 80 -1.54 1.63 -2.22
C THR A 80 -2.09 1.69 -0.81
N ARG A 81 -1.46 0.95 0.11
CA ARG A 81 -1.79 1.00 1.53
C ARG A 81 -0.68 1.67 2.30
N LEU A 82 -1.07 2.54 3.22
CA LEU A 82 -0.21 3.12 4.24
C LEU A 82 -0.69 2.61 5.59
N PHE A 83 0.23 2.03 6.37
CA PHE A 83 0.00 1.71 7.77
C PHE A 83 0.93 2.58 8.60
N MET A 84 0.35 3.54 9.31
CA MET A 84 1.07 4.64 9.93
C MET A 84 0.97 4.54 11.45
N ARG A 85 2.11 4.71 12.13
CA ARG A 85 2.15 4.94 13.56
C ARG A 85 2.02 6.43 13.82
N HIS A 86 0.94 6.84 14.47
CA HIS A 86 0.62 8.23 14.72
C HIS A 86 1.44 8.82 15.88
N PRO A 87 1.47 10.16 16.03
CA PRO A 87 2.18 10.84 17.12
C PRO A 87 1.73 10.44 18.53
N ASP A 88 0.49 10.00 18.69
CA ASP A 88 -0.07 9.42 19.93
C ASP A 88 0.39 7.98 20.21
N GLY A 89 1.03 7.33 19.24
CA GLY A 89 1.54 5.96 19.32
C GLY A 89 0.61 4.89 18.73
N ASP A 90 -0.60 5.27 18.32
CA ASP A 90 -1.58 4.38 17.73
C ASP A 90 -1.30 4.11 16.26
N TRP A 91 -1.82 2.99 15.76
CA TRP A 91 -1.68 2.60 14.36
C TRP A 91 -2.99 2.81 13.59
N ALA A 92 -2.89 3.42 12.41
CA ALA A 92 -4.02 3.52 11.48
C ALA A 92 -3.64 3.07 10.07
N GLY A 93 -4.64 2.51 9.37
CA GLY A 93 -4.51 2.04 7.99
C GLY A 93 -5.27 2.94 7.01
N TYR A 94 -4.61 3.31 5.92
CA TYR A 94 -5.16 4.11 4.82
C TYR A 94 -4.99 3.39 3.50
N THR A 95 -6.02 3.46 2.67
CA THR A 95 -6.06 2.77 1.37
C THR A 95 -6.31 3.78 0.27
N TYR A 96 -5.46 3.77 -0.74
CA TYR A 96 -5.53 4.63 -1.92
C TYR A 96 -5.81 3.78 -3.17
N GLU A 97 -6.80 4.18 -3.96
CA GLU A 97 -7.12 3.57 -5.26
C GLU A 97 -6.44 4.35 -6.38
N TRP A 98 -5.66 3.64 -7.20
CA TRP A 98 -5.01 4.24 -8.37
C TRP A 98 -6.00 4.58 -9.48
N ASN A 99 -5.77 5.71 -10.13
CA ASN A 99 -6.49 6.05 -11.36
C ASN A 99 -6.04 5.15 -12.54
N GLU A 100 -6.84 5.11 -13.60
CA GLU A 100 -6.59 4.25 -14.76
C GLU A 100 -5.28 4.61 -15.50
N GLN A 101 -4.84 5.86 -15.39
CA GLN A 101 -3.61 6.34 -16.01
C GLN A 101 -2.35 5.93 -15.22
N GLY A 102 -2.50 5.43 -13.99
CA GLY A 102 -1.38 5.10 -13.10
C GLY A 102 -0.57 6.34 -12.68
N SER A 103 -1.18 7.53 -12.67
CA SER A 103 -0.48 8.79 -12.38
C SER A 103 -0.59 9.24 -10.93
N ASP A 104 -1.68 8.88 -10.23
CA ASP A 104 -1.85 9.12 -8.80
C ASP A 104 -2.95 8.18 -8.24
N ALA A 105 -3.14 8.21 -6.93
CA ALA A 105 -4.15 7.44 -6.23
C ALA A 105 -4.96 8.30 -5.24
N ALA A 106 -6.26 8.02 -5.14
CA ALA A 106 -7.18 8.74 -4.27
C ALA A 106 -7.52 7.93 -3.02
N LEU A 107 -7.54 8.59 -1.85
CA LEU A 107 -7.90 7.98 -0.58
C LEU A 107 -9.34 7.45 -0.62
N LEU A 108 -9.53 6.21 -0.19
CA LEU A 108 -10.84 5.63 -0.03
C LEU A 108 -11.41 5.93 1.37
N PRO A 109 -12.64 6.44 1.47
CA PRO A 109 -13.30 6.68 2.77
C PRO A 109 -13.80 5.38 3.43
N ALA A 110 -13.98 4.33 2.63
CA ALA A 110 -14.41 3.02 3.07
C ALA A 110 -13.87 1.95 2.10
N GLY A 111 -13.99 0.69 2.50
CA GLY A 111 -13.59 -0.43 1.64
C GLY A 111 -14.41 -0.48 0.36
N LYS A 112 -13.79 -0.93 -0.72
CA LYS A 112 -14.37 -0.96 -2.06
C LYS A 112 -14.05 -2.29 -2.73
N VAL A 113 -15.04 -2.89 -3.37
CA VAL A 113 -14.81 -3.99 -4.32
C VAL A 113 -14.70 -3.41 -5.72
N LYS A 114 -13.65 -3.77 -6.44
CA LYS A 114 -13.44 -3.37 -7.83
C LYS A 114 -13.29 -4.60 -8.71
N ASP A 115 -14.12 -4.69 -9.74
CA ASP A 115 -13.91 -5.63 -10.84
C ASP A 115 -12.84 -5.06 -11.76
N LEU A 116 -11.76 -5.82 -11.98
CA LEU A 116 -10.66 -5.42 -12.84
C LEU A 116 -10.77 -6.03 -14.25
N GLY A 117 -11.83 -6.78 -14.51
CA GLY A 117 -11.99 -7.57 -15.72
C GLY A 117 -10.95 -8.69 -15.82
N ALA A 118 -11.11 -9.57 -16.81
CA ALA A 118 -10.07 -10.55 -17.11
C ALA A 118 -8.86 -9.83 -17.73
N ALA A 119 -7.68 -9.96 -17.13
CA ALA A 119 -6.43 -9.53 -17.74
C ALA A 119 -6.27 -10.22 -19.11
N ARG A 120 -6.46 -9.47 -20.20
CA ARG A 120 -6.39 -10.00 -21.56
C ARG A 120 -4.95 -10.38 -21.91
N ARG A 121 -4.53 -11.60 -21.55
CA ARG A 121 -3.61 -12.36 -22.40
C ARG A 121 -4.46 -13.18 -23.35
N GLY A 122 -4.21 -13.06 -24.65
CA GLY A 122 -4.98 -13.70 -25.70
C GLY A 122 -5.31 -15.16 -25.39
N ARG A 123 -6.58 -15.41 -25.02
CA ARG A 123 -7.20 -16.73 -24.98
C ARG A 123 -8.63 -16.60 -25.46
N THR A 124 -9.03 -17.58 -26.24
CA THR A 124 -10.33 -17.77 -26.90
C THR A 124 -11.48 -17.80 -25.88
N ARG A 125 -12.69 -17.56 -26.40
CA ARG A 125 -13.94 -17.14 -25.73
C ARG A 125 -14.55 -18.10 -24.68
N ALA A 126 -13.82 -19.05 -24.11
CA ALA A 126 -14.37 -20.05 -23.19
C ALA A 126 -14.14 -19.79 -21.68
N ASP A 127 -13.14 -18.99 -21.28
CA ASP A 127 -12.83 -18.79 -19.86
C ASP A 127 -13.08 -17.35 -19.41
N ARG A 128 -14.27 -17.06 -18.88
CA ARG A 128 -14.58 -15.78 -18.22
C ARG A 128 -14.64 -15.99 -16.71
N ASN A 129 -13.48 -15.99 -16.04
CA ASN A 129 -13.41 -15.69 -14.61
C ASN A 129 -12.96 -14.23 -14.44
N ALA A 130 -13.84 -13.41 -13.89
CA ALA A 130 -13.53 -12.04 -13.51
C ALA A 130 -12.61 -12.05 -12.28
N SER A 131 -11.55 -11.25 -12.29
CA SER A 131 -10.70 -11.04 -11.13
C SER A 131 -11.21 -9.81 -10.36
N SER A 132 -11.85 -10.05 -9.22
CA SER A 132 -12.27 -9.00 -8.29
C SER A 132 -11.21 -8.78 -7.22
N VAL A 133 -10.81 -7.53 -6.98
CA VAL A 133 -9.95 -7.17 -5.83
C VAL A 133 -10.78 -6.40 -4.82
N THR A 134 -10.69 -6.81 -3.56
CA THR A 134 -11.30 -6.08 -2.43
C THR A 134 -10.26 -5.17 -1.79
N LEU A 135 -10.52 -3.86 -1.87
CA LEU A 135 -9.77 -2.82 -1.19
C LEU A 135 -10.33 -2.69 0.24
N PRO A 136 -9.56 -2.99 1.29
CA PRO A 136 -10.03 -3.02 2.66
C PRO A 136 -10.39 -1.62 3.14
N ARG A 137 -11.28 -1.59 4.14
CA ARG A 137 -11.66 -0.35 4.81
C ARG A 137 -10.44 0.27 5.53
N PRO A 138 -10.34 1.60 5.60
CA PRO A 138 -9.41 2.26 6.50
C PRO A 138 -9.65 1.76 7.92
N VAL A 139 -8.57 1.43 8.65
CA VAL A 139 -8.67 1.11 10.08
C VAL A 139 -8.48 2.42 10.82
N ALA A 140 -9.58 3.13 11.05
CA ALA A 140 -9.60 4.27 11.96
C ALA A 140 -10.13 3.78 13.30
N ARG A 141 -9.24 3.59 14.29
CA ARG A 141 -9.65 3.65 15.69
C ARG A 141 -9.57 5.11 16.09
N TRP A 142 -10.72 5.70 16.37
CA TRP A 142 -10.84 6.99 17.03
C TRP A 142 -10.98 6.70 18.53
N ALA A 143 -10.11 7.32 19.34
CA ALA A 143 -10.33 7.59 20.75
C ALA A 143 -9.68 8.93 21.07
#